data_AF-A0A5C6F085-F1
#
_entry.id   AF-A0A5C6F085-F1
#
_cell.length_a   1.000
_cell.length_b   1.000
_cell.length_c   1.000
_cell.angle_alpha   90.00
_cell.angle_beta   90.00
_cell.angle_gamma   90.00
#
_symmetry.space_group_name_H-M   'P 1'
#
loop_
_entity.id
_entity.type
_entity.pdbx_description
1 polymer ?
#
loop_
_entity_poly.entity_id
_entity_poly.type
_entity_poly.pdbx_seq_one_letter_code
_entity_poly.pdbx_strand_id
1 'polypeptide(L)'
;MSNSLPFDTSRQWQHRLTRPVSLFGASLWYAWHPSPLVEELLGVRMTDALFVETKQSLVRRYRVRDQLAASESGFDQLVTENQSVLAQTLESARLLNEQAESAIAAGSGAYSNFGEAFEFFVRHGIHATVIPDGTVRAYERLRLQSDEHLEFANDLRLVSHYHRLITDVLYPIAVQDLQNAGVAYPANSVEFITYNELQRHQYSQIAGRIASRNDGRVFVYQNLGGEEQIVWRRNNLDVVKSLEEQGSDEQAGELIGRVAFQGVASGIARVVTGSPQDVVTFNEGDILVAPDALPTLTSLVRKCGGIITDEGGAACHAATVSREFKKPCIVGTQLATAFVEDGEPIMVDSTDPTRGVVRFANTFESGNDDEELDICDANRNVIGRGKRSHAHRFGWWHQTFHFWVVSCGPQPGLVFQKRSSEVEDYPGLLDVTASGHLTAGEGILDGFREVEEELGKSFAPNDCESFGWQQECTDLPRQRKNYEHHAMYMVRCDDDLLQYSLALDELDGLLSIDLEDAQELFSQKRSSCIAKGVEFQNSTLVTLERTVTLADFRPNRLGYYMNAAMRAYRLINSAHANSNQRTTP
;
A
#
# COMPACT_ATOMS: atom_id res chain seq x y z
N MET A 1 28.63 -19.51 -7.78
CA MET A 1 28.97 -18.40 -8.69
C MET A 1 29.14 -17.18 -7.80
N SER A 2 30.22 -16.40 -7.94
CA SER A 2 30.56 -15.37 -6.95
C SER A 2 29.38 -14.43 -6.69
N ASN A 3 29.02 -14.24 -5.42
CA ASN A 3 28.09 -13.22 -4.92
C ASN A 3 28.69 -11.79 -5.08
N SER A 4 29.38 -11.52 -6.18
CA SER A 4 29.90 -10.19 -6.47
C SER A 4 28.75 -9.34 -7.00
N LEU A 5 28.46 -8.25 -6.31
CA LEU A 5 27.50 -7.25 -6.75
C LEU A 5 27.88 -6.74 -8.15
N PRO A 6 26.91 -6.42 -9.03
CA PRO A 6 27.14 -6.08 -10.44
C PRO A 6 27.62 -4.63 -10.64
N PHE A 7 28.33 -4.07 -9.67
CA PHE A 7 28.83 -2.69 -9.66
C PHE A 7 30.09 -2.58 -8.79
N ASP A 8 30.91 -1.57 -9.03
CA ASP A 8 32.04 -1.23 -8.15
C ASP A 8 31.61 -0.81 -6.74
N THR A 9 31.83 -1.70 -5.76
CA THR A 9 31.52 -1.49 -4.34
C THR A 9 32.56 -0.66 -3.59
N SER A 10 33.70 -0.30 -4.22
CA SER A 10 34.71 0.58 -3.60
C SER A 10 34.25 2.03 -3.52
N ARG A 11 33.27 2.42 -4.33
CA ARG A 11 32.67 3.76 -4.33
C ARG A 11 31.60 3.86 -3.25
N GLN A 12 31.59 4.98 -2.54
CA GLN A 12 30.54 5.32 -1.58
C GLN A 12 29.34 5.87 -2.34
N TRP A 13 28.49 4.99 -2.84
CA TRP A 13 27.27 5.36 -3.56
C TRP A 13 26.23 5.97 -2.62
N GLN A 14 25.52 6.98 -3.12
CA GLN A 14 24.42 7.64 -2.43
C GLN A 14 23.25 7.80 -3.39
N HIS A 15 22.08 7.31 -2.98
CA HIS A 15 20.82 7.47 -3.73
C HIS A 15 20.49 8.95 -3.90
N ARG A 16 19.97 9.31 -5.08
CA ARG A 16 19.59 10.69 -5.41
C ARG A 16 18.16 10.84 -5.87
N LEU A 17 17.67 9.89 -6.67
CA LEU A 17 16.39 10.02 -7.33
C LEU A 17 15.93 8.66 -7.89
N THR A 18 14.63 8.42 -7.88
CA THR A 18 14.02 7.25 -8.54
C THR A 18 13.05 7.70 -9.62
N ARG A 19 13.22 7.29 -10.89
CA ARG A 19 12.34 7.69 -12.00
C ARG A 19 12.15 6.57 -13.04
N PRO A 20 11.02 6.54 -13.76
CA PRO A 20 10.75 5.54 -14.81
C PRO A 20 11.50 5.91 -16.10
N VAL A 21 12.76 5.49 -16.23
CA VAL A 21 13.58 5.78 -17.41
C VAL A 21 14.14 4.50 -18.02
N SER A 22 14.26 4.47 -19.34
CA SER A 22 14.94 3.39 -20.06
C SER A 22 16.46 3.47 -19.88
N LEU A 23 17.20 2.44 -20.35
CA LEU A 23 18.66 2.47 -20.35
C LEU A 23 19.19 3.67 -21.14
N PHE A 24 18.54 4.00 -22.26
CA PHE A 24 18.85 5.19 -23.04
C PHE A 24 18.67 6.48 -22.24
N GLY A 25 17.51 6.65 -21.59
CA GLY A 25 17.25 7.79 -20.72
C GLY A 25 18.26 7.91 -19.57
N ALA A 26 18.61 6.79 -18.91
CA ALA A 26 19.62 6.75 -17.87
C ALA A 26 21.00 7.20 -18.39
N SER A 27 21.37 6.77 -19.59
CA SER A 27 22.64 7.18 -20.23
C SER A 27 22.66 8.66 -20.61
N LEU A 28 21.53 9.25 -21.03
CA LEU A 28 21.43 10.67 -21.33
C LEU A 28 21.57 11.53 -20.06
N TRP A 29 20.94 11.12 -18.97
CA TRP A 29 21.05 11.80 -17.67
C TRP A 29 22.44 11.77 -17.07
N TYR A 30 23.20 10.72 -17.34
CA TYR A 30 24.59 10.68 -16.95
C TYR A 30 25.34 11.92 -17.46
N ALA A 31 25.12 12.30 -18.72
CA ALA A 31 25.92 13.28 -19.46
C ALA A 31 25.88 14.72 -18.92
N TRP A 32 24.89 15.10 -18.13
CA TRP A 32 24.82 16.46 -17.57
C TRP A 32 25.97 16.76 -16.60
N HIS A 33 26.34 15.79 -15.77
CA HIS A 33 27.20 15.98 -14.60
C HIS A 33 28.72 15.91 -14.89
N PRO A 34 29.22 15.13 -15.86
CA PRO A 34 30.61 15.19 -16.28
C PRO A 34 30.90 16.35 -17.26
N SER A 35 29.89 17.19 -17.56
CA SER A 35 29.99 18.34 -18.45
C SER A 35 31.02 19.36 -17.94
N PRO A 36 31.89 19.90 -18.82
CA PRO A 36 32.81 20.98 -18.45
C PRO A 36 32.11 22.21 -17.86
N LEU A 37 30.86 22.47 -18.28
CA LEU A 37 30.08 23.59 -17.75
C LEU A 37 29.75 23.42 -16.26
N VAL A 38 29.47 22.20 -15.81
CA VAL A 38 29.22 21.93 -14.39
C VAL A 38 30.51 22.10 -13.58
N GLU A 39 31.64 21.65 -14.12
CA GLU A 39 32.95 21.82 -13.49
C GLU A 39 33.33 23.31 -13.37
N GLU A 40 33.08 24.11 -14.41
CA GLU A 40 33.28 25.56 -14.39
C GLU A 40 32.42 26.26 -13.35
N LEU A 41 31.14 25.89 -13.24
CA LEU A 41 30.19 26.54 -12.33
C LEU A 41 30.34 26.11 -10.87
N LEU A 42 30.63 24.82 -10.63
CA LEU A 42 30.57 24.22 -9.29
C LEU A 42 31.93 23.75 -8.76
N GLY A 43 32.99 23.83 -9.56
CA GLY A 43 34.33 23.40 -9.16
C GLY A 43 34.50 21.89 -8.97
N VAL A 44 33.53 21.08 -9.44
CA VAL A 44 33.59 19.62 -9.37
C VAL A 44 33.12 18.98 -10.67
N ARG A 45 33.84 17.93 -11.08
CA ARG A 45 33.45 17.07 -12.18
C ARG A 45 32.96 15.73 -11.66
N MET A 46 31.69 15.42 -11.87
CA MET A 46 31.09 14.17 -11.38
C MET A 46 31.02 13.14 -12.52
N THR A 47 32.05 12.31 -12.60
CA THR A 47 32.23 11.33 -13.68
C THR A 47 31.64 9.96 -13.39
N ASP A 48 31.19 9.73 -12.17
CA ASP A 48 30.82 8.38 -11.73
C ASP A 48 29.30 8.33 -11.48
N ALA A 49 28.68 7.24 -11.93
CA ALA A 49 27.24 7.06 -11.90
C ALA A 49 26.87 5.59 -11.77
N LEU A 50 25.79 5.34 -11.04
CA LEU A 50 25.18 4.02 -10.97
C LEU A 50 23.67 4.18 -11.09
N PHE A 51 23.08 3.36 -11.93
CA PHE A 51 21.65 3.29 -12.18
C PHE A 51 21.21 1.83 -11.97
N VAL A 52 20.22 1.64 -11.11
CA VAL A 52 19.71 0.31 -10.74
C VAL A 52 18.23 0.29 -11.03
N GLU A 53 17.83 -0.52 -12.00
CA GLU A 53 16.43 -0.72 -12.32
C GLU A 53 15.79 -1.77 -11.40
N THR A 54 14.60 -1.46 -10.87
CA THR A 54 13.75 -2.39 -10.12
C THR A 54 12.71 -3.07 -11.02
N LYS A 55 12.06 -4.12 -10.53
CA LYS A 55 11.07 -4.89 -11.31
C LYS A 55 9.88 -4.04 -11.79
N GLN A 56 9.58 -2.94 -11.10
CA GLN A 56 8.52 -1.99 -11.43
C GLN A 56 8.93 -1.00 -12.54
N SER A 57 10.02 -1.28 -13.29
CA SER A 57 10.59 -0.40 -14.33
C SER A 57 10.97 0.99 -13.80
N LEU A 58 11.29 1.07 -12.52
CA LEU A 58 11.79 2.29 -11.87
C LEU A 58 13.31 2.21 -11.75
N VAL A 59 13.99 3.28 -12.13
CA VAL A 59 15.45 3.35 -12.08
C VAL A 59 15.87 4.25 -10.94
N ARG A 60 16.61 3.66 -10.00
CA ARG A 60 17.29 4.35 -8.91
C ARG A 60 18.62 4.87 -9.38
N ARG A 61 18.86 6.17 -9.18
CA ARG A 61 20.10 6.84 -9.54
C ARG A 61 20.95 7.09 -8.31
N TYR A 62 22.22 6.72 -8.40
CA TYR A 62 23.23 6.91 -7.37
C TYR A 62 24.40 7.73 -7.88
N ARG A 63 25.01 8.50 -6.98
CA ARG A 63 26.25 9.26 -7.20
C ARG A 63 27.25 8.97 -6.09
N VAL A 64 28.52 9.24 -6.35
CA VAL A 64 29.55 9.11 -5.32
C VAL A 64 29.40 10.22 -4.29
N ARG A 65 29.32 9.86 -3.01
CA ARG A 65 29.07 10.76 -1.87
C ARG A 65 29.99 11.98 -1.85
N ASP A 66 31.29 11.77 -2.06
CA ASP A 66 32.26 12.87 -1.99
C ASP A 66 32.13 13.83 -3.17
N GLN A 67 31.89 13.31 -4.38
CA GLN A 67 31.61 14.13 -5.58
C GLN A 67 30.35 14.98 -5.37
N LEU A 68 29.35 14.40 -4.71
CA LEU A 68 28.10 15.07 -4.41
C LEU A 68 28.27 16.17 -3.34
N ALA A 69 29.00 15.89 -2.27
CA ALA A 69 29.29 16.88 -1.24
C ALA A 69 30.10 18.07 -1.79
N ALA A 70 31.04 17.80 -2.70
CA ALA A 70 31.77 18.84 -3.42
C ALA A 70 30.83 19.67 -4.33
N SER A 71 29.88 19.03 -5.02
CA SER A 71 28.88 19.74 -5.82
C SER A 71 27.99 20.63 -4.98
N GLU A 72 27.58 20.17 -3.79
CA GLU A 72 26.79 20.95 -2.85
C GLU A 72 27.56 22.17 -2.33
N SER A 73 28.86 22.02 -2.04
CA SER A 73 29.74 23.13 -1.67
C SER A 73 29.91 24.13 -2.82
N GLY A 74 30.00 23.66 -4.07
CA GLY A 74 30.02 24.52 -5.25
C GLY A 74 28.75 25.35 -5.39
N PHE A 75 27.58 24.77 -5.13
CA PHE A 75 26.33 25.52 -5.10
C PHE A 75 26.28 26.55 -3.97
N ASP A 76 26.81 26.21 -2.78
CA ASP A 76 26.88 27.15 -1.67
C ASP A 76 27.73 28.38 -2.03
N GLN A 77 28.87 28.18 -2.69
CA GLN A 77 29.69 29.28 -3.23
C GLN A 77 28.98 30.05 -4.35
N LEU A 78 28.26 29.37 -5.23
CA LEU A 78 27.54 30.00 -6.33
C LEU A 78 26.47 30.99 -5.82
N VAL A 79 25.74 30.64 -4.77
CA VAL A 79 24.67 31.49 -4.20
C VAL A 79 25.18 32.56 -3.24
N THR A 80 26.38 32.40 -2.66
CA THR A 80 26.93 33.35 -1.66
C THR A 80 28.04 34.25 -2.19
N GLU A 81 28.94 33.71 -3.01
CA GLU A 81 30.15 34.40 -3.48
C GLU A 81 30.05 34.80 -4.96
N ASN A 82 29.37 33.99 -5.79
CA ASN A 82 29.34 34.15 -7.26
C ASN A 82 27.95 34.49 -7.83
N GLN A 83 27.18 35.32 -7.12
CA GLN A 83 25.79 35.65 -7.51
C GLN A 83 25.64 36.24 -8.92
N SER A 84 26.62 37.00 -9.42
CA SER A 84 26.57 37.51 -10.80
C SER A 84 26.63 36.39 -11.84
N VAL A 85 27.42 35.34 -11.58
CA VAL A 85 27.50 34.14 -12.44
C VAL A 85 26.18 33.37 -12.37
N LEU A 86 25.61 33.24 -11.16
CA LEU A 86 24.29 32.63 -10.97
C LEU A 86 23.22 33.36 -11.80
N ALA A 87 23.13 34.68 -11.68
CA ALA A 87 22.15 35.49 -12.42
C ALA A 87 22.26 35.30 -13.94
N GLN A 88 23.48 35.34 -14.49
CA GLN A 88 23.71 35.11 -15.92
C GLN A 88 23.32 33.69 -16.36
N THR A 89 23.57 32.70 -15.49
CA THR A 89 23.26 31.29 -15.74
C THR A 89 21.74 31.05 -15.75
N LEU A 90 21.00 31.67 -14.82
CA LEU A 90 19.54 31.62 -14.76
C LEU A 90 18.89 32.35 -15.96
N GLU A 91 19.40 33.51 -16.35
CA GLU A 91 18.87 34.22 -17.53
C GLU A 91 19.07 33.41 -18.83
N SER A 92 20.21 32.72 -18.94
CA SER A 92 20.47 31.80 -20.06
C SER A 92 19.44 30.67 -20.12
N ALA A 93 18.94 30.21 -18.97
CA ALA A 93 17.92 29.16 -18.90
C ALA A 93 16.59 29.60 -19.55
N ARG A 94 16.21 30.87 -19.41
CA ARG A 94 14.99 31.42 -20.02
C ARG A 94 15.02 31.31 -21.54
N LEU A 95 16.12 31.76 -22.16
CA LEU A 95 16.32 31.64 -23.61
C LEU A 95 16.34 30.17 -24.06
N LEU A 96 16.99 29.31 -23.29
CA LEU A 96 17.04 27.87 -23.59
C LEU A 96 15.66 27.22 -23.50
N ASN A 97 14.78 27.64 -22.60
CA ASN A 97 13.39 27.16 -22.53
C ASN A 97 12.58 27.55 -23.77
N GLU A 98 12.72 28.77 -24.28
CA GLU A 98 12.09 29.19 -25.54
C GLU A 98 12.59 28.36 -26.74
N GLN A 99 13.89 28.08 -26.77
CA GLN A 99 14.50 27.20 -27.77
C GLN A 99 14.02 25.75 -27.63
N ALA A 100 13.84 25.25 -26.40
CA ALA A 100 13.38 23.90 -26.15
C ALA A 100 11.94 23.71 -26.66
N GLU A 101 11.02 24.64 -26.41
CA GLU A 101 9.66 24.58 -26.97
C GLU A 101 9.67 24.56 -28.50
N SER A 102 10.53 25.38 -29.12
CA SER A 102 10.68 25.41 -30.58
C SER A 102 11.21 24.07 -31.11
N ALA A 103 12.21 23.49 -30.46
CA ALA A 103 12.78 22.20 -30.83
C ALA A 103 11.76 21.06 -30.65
N ILE A 104 11.04 21.05 -29.53
CA ILE A 104 9.99 20.06 -29.26
C ILE A 104 8.88 20.14 -30.31
N ALA A 105 8.45 21.35 -30.70
CA ALA A 105 7.46 21.53 -31.75
C ALA A 105 7.94 21.03 -33.13
N ALA A 106 9.23 21.14 -33.42
CA ALA A 106 9.85 20.66 -34.66
C ALA A 106 10.18 19.15 -34.63
N GLY A 107 10.20 18.51 -33.46
CA GLY A 107 10.48 17.08 -33.29
C GLY A 107 11.86 16.67 -33.82
N SER A 108 11.91 15.59 -34.60
CA SER A 108 13.16 15.10 -35.21
C SER A 108 13.79 16.07 -36.24
N GLY A 109 13.03 17.04 -36.75
CA GLY A 109 13.53 18.04 -37.70
C GLY A 109 14.23 19.24 -37.03
N ALA A 110 14.27 19.28 -35.69
CA ALA A 110 14.86 20.39 -34.95
C ALA A 110 16.39 20.50 -35.10
N TYR A 111 17.07 19.38 -35.34
CA TYR A 111 18.53 19.29 -35.41
C TYR A 111 18.96 18.40 -36.58
N SER A 112 20.17 18.62 -37.08
CA SER A 112 20.68 17.92 -38.26
C SER A 112 21.11 16.48 -37.95
N ASN A 113 21.51 16.22 -36.69
CA ASN A 113 21.97 14.93 -36.22
C ASN A 113 21.79 14.81 -34.69
N PHE A 114 21.96 13.59 -34.18
CA PHE A 114 21.83 13.32 -32.75
C PHE A 114 22.82 14.10 -31.87
N GLY A 115 24.05 14.31 -32.33
CA GLY A 115 25.08 15.04 -31.59
C GLY A 115 24.68 16.48 -31.29
N GLU A 116 24.16 17.21 -32.29
CA GLU A 116 23.64 18.57 -32.12
C GLU A 116 22.47 18.63 -31.13
N ALA A 117 21.51 17.72 -31.26
CA ALA A 117 20.37 17.63 -30.35
C ALA A 117 20.82 17.31 -28.91
N PHE A 118 21.81 16.43 -28.76
CA PHE A 118 22.35 16.01 -27.47
C PHE A 118 23.13 17.12 -26.76
N GLU A 119 23.98 17.86 -27.48
CA GLU A 119 24.68 19.04 -26.94
C GLU A 119 23.68 20.08 -26.43
N PHE A 120 22.61 20.34 -27.20
CA PHE A 120 21.54 21.22 -26.75
C PHE A 120 20.85 20.69 -25.50
N PHE A 121 20.50 19.40 -25.47
CA PHE A 121 19.87 18.75 -24.31
C PHE A 121 20.73 18.86 -23.05
N VAL A 122 22.05 18.65 -23.15
CA VAL A 122 22.96 18.77 -22.01
C VAL A 122 23.01 20.21 -21.51
N ARG A 123 23.18 21.19 -22.41
CA ARG A 123 23.19 22.61 -22.05
C ARG A 123 21.86 23.06 -21.42
N HIS A 124 20.74 22.70 -22.04
CA HIS A 124 19.39 22.98 -21.51
C HIS A 124 19.21 22.36 -20.12
N GLY A 125 19.50 21.07 -19.95
CA GLY A 125 19.35 20.37 -18.68
C GLY A 125 20.16 20.99 -17.54
N ILE A 126 21.39 21.44 -17.82
CA ILE A 126 22.22 22.12 -16.82
C ILE A 126 21.57 23.45 -16.41
N HIS A 127 21.27 24.33 -17.36
CA HIS A 127 20.77 25.67 -17.09
C HIS A 127 19.34 25.70 -16.53
N ALA A 128 18.44 24.87 -17.06
CA ALA A 128 17.01 24.92 -16.74
C ALA A 128 16.59 23.91 -15.67
N THR A 129 17.43 22.94 -15.31
CA THR A 129 17.09 21.91 -14.31
C THR A 129 18.12 21.80 -13.20
N VAL A 130 19.40 21.55 -13.52
CA VAL A 130 20.43 21.30 -12.50
C VAL A 130 20.73 22.55 -11.68
N ILE A 131 20.98 23.69 -12.33
CA ILE A 131 21.33 24.94 -11.63
C ILE A 131 20.15 25.49 -10.81
N PRO A 132 18.91 25.56 -11.33
CA PRO A 132 17.77 26.01 -10.53
C PRO A 132 17.50 25.10 -9.32
N ASP A 133 17.50 23.76 -9.50
CA ASP A 133 17.28 22.83 -8.38
C ASP A 133 18.39 22.93 -7.31
N GLY A 134 19.65 23.00 -7.74
CA GLY A 134 20.78 23.18 -6.84
C GLY A 134 20.76 24.52 -6.10
N THR A 135 20.33 25.59 -6.77
CA THR A 135 20.14 26.92 -6.17
C THR A 135 19.13 26.85 -5.04
N VAL A 136 17.93 26.33 -5.29
CA VAL A 136 16.89 26.23 -4.25
C VAL A 136 17.39 25.41 -3.05
N ARG A 137 18.02 24.27 -3.30
CA ARG A 137 18.59 23.42 -2.24
C ARG A 137 19.69 24.13 -1.44
N ALA A 138 20.52 24.95 -2.08
CA ALA A 138 21.55 25.72 -1.39
C ALA A 138 20.94 26.81 -0.49
N TYR A 139 19.93 27.54 -0.97
CA TYR A 139 19.20 28.50 -0.13
C TYR A 139 18.56 27.82 1.09
N GLU A 140 17.92 26.65 0.91
CA GLU A 140 17.35 25.86 2.00
C GLU A 140 18.42 25.37 2.99
N ARG A 141 19.53 24.79 2.48
CA ARG A 141 20.64 24.27 3.30
C ARG A 141 21.31 25.36 4.13
N LEU A 142 21.56 26.52 3.53
CA LEU A 142 22.21 27.67 4.15
C LEU A 142 21.24 28.56 4.94
N ARG A 143 19.92 28.31 4.86
CA ARG A 143 18.87 29.10 5.50
C ARG A 143 18.91 30.58 5.11
N LEU A 144 19.18 30.85 3.83
CA LEU A 144 19.21 32.21 3.28
C LEU A 144 17.79 32.77 3.18
N GLN A 145 17.68 34.11 3.21
CA GLN A 145 16.40 34.79 2.95
C GLN A 145 16.08 34.74 1.46
N SER A 146 14.80 34.78 1.12
CA SER A 146 14.34 34.83 -0.27
C SER A 146 14.80 36.12 -0.95
N ASP A 147 15.24 35.99 -2.20
CA ASP A 147 15.63 37.08 -3.09
C ASP A 147 15.20 36.78 -4.53
N GLU A 148 15.57 37.66 -5.47
CA GLU A 148 15.21 37.53 -6.89
C GLU A 148 15.77 36.25 -7.55
N HIS A 149 16.93 35.76 -7.11
CA HIS A 149 17.52 34.55 -7.68
C HIS A 149 16.75 33.30 -7.25
N LEU A 150 16.34 33.23 -5.97
CA LEU A 150 15.52 32.14 -5.47
C LEU A 150 14.15 32.11 -6.14
N GLU A 151 13.51 33.27 -6.30
CA GLU A 151 12.23 33.39 -7.01
C GLU A 151 12.36 32.94 -8.46
N PHE A 152 13.38 33.43 -9.18
CA PHE A 152 13.59 33.07 -10.57
C PHE A 152 13.94 31.58 -10.75
N ALA A 153 14.77 31.01 -9.87
CA ALA A 153 15.05 29.58 -9.88
C ALA A 153 13.80 28.73 -9.64
N ASN A 154 12.88 29.17 -8.77
CA ASN A 154 11.60 28.49 -8.58
C ASN A 154 10.69 28.59 -9.82
N ASP A 155 10.61 29.76 -10.44
CA ASP A 155 9.83 29.96 -11.67
C ASP A 155 10.28 29.04 -12.81
N LEU A 156 11.61 28.93 -13.01
CA LEU A 156 12.19 28.04 -14.01
C LEU A 156 11.84 26.56 -13.77
N ARG A 157 11.64 26.15 -12.51
CA ARG A 157 11.31 24.76 -12.12
C ARG A 157 9.83 24.42 -12.30
N LEU A 158 8.96 25.40 -12.57
CA LEU A 158 7.52 25.16 -12.76
C LEU A 158 7.23 24.36 -14.04
N VAL A 159 8.07 24.49 -15.05
CA VAL A 159 7.91 23.79 -16.34
C VAL A 159 9.19 23.02 -16.64
N SER A 160 9.05 21.72 -16.91
CA SER A 160 10.18 20.86 -17.21
C SER A 160 10.12 20.38 -18.66
N HIS A 161 11.17 20.68 -19.44
CA HIS A 161 11.25 20.29 -20.85
C HIS A 161 12.06 19.02 -21.09
N TYR A 162 12.94 18.61 -20.16
CA TYR A 162 13.91 17.55 -20.45
C TYR A 162 13.25 16.22 -20.87
N HIS A 163 12.11 15.85 -20.27
CA HIS A 163 11.39 14.63 -20.64
C HIS A 163 10.86 14.71 -22.08
N ARG A 164 10.32 15.87 -22.47
CA ARG A 164 9.86 16.12 -23.84
C ARG A 164 11.01 16.22 -24.83
N LEU A 165 12.14 16.81 -24.45
CA LEU A 165 13.34 16.79 -25.28
C LEU A 165 13.86 15.37 -25.52
N ILE A 166 13.75 14.48 -24.52
CA ILE A 166 14.09 13.06 -24.71
C ILE A 166 13.08 12.41 -25.67
N THR A 167 11.78 12.54 -25.39
CA THR A 167 10.72 11.76 -26.07
C THR A 167 10.34 12.31 -27.44
N ASP A 168 10.24 13.63 -27.59
CA ASP A 168 9.76 14.30 -28.81
C ASP A 168 10.91 14.65 -29.77
N VAL A 169 12.17 14.73 -29.29
CA VAL A 169 13.34 15.16 -30.10
C VAL A 169 14.41 14.07 -30.20
N LEU A 170 15.11 13.76 -29.10
CA LEU A 170 16.26 12.87 -29.11
C LEU A 170 15.90 11.45 -29.52
N TYR A 171 14.78 10.93 -29.01
CA TYR A 171 14.34 9.57 -29.28
C TYR A 171 13.99 9.36 -30.76
N PRO A 172 13.16 10.20 -31.41
CA PRO A 172 12.93 10.12 -32.85
C PRO A 172 14.20 10.21 -33.70
N ILE A 173 15.15 11.08 -33.35
CA ILE A 173 16.44 11.19 -34.06
C ILE A 173 17.25 9.90 -33.90
N ALA A 174 17.31 9.34 -32.70
CA ALA A 174 17.97 8.06 -32.45
C ALA A 174 17.32 6.90 -33.24
N VAL A 175 15.99 6.87 -33.36
CA VAL A 175 15.29 5.89 -34.19
C VAL A 175 15.71 6.03 -35.66
N GLN A 176 15.79 7.24 -36.18
CA GLN A 176 16.25 7.52 -37.55
C GLN A 176 17.70 7.04 -37.75
N ASP A 177 18.59 7.29 -36.80
CA ASP A 177 19.99 6.84 -36.85
C ASP A 177 20.11 5.31 -36.89
N LEU A 178 19.32 4.60 -36.07
CA LEU A 178 19.27 3.14 -36.08
C LEU A 178 18.76 2.61 -37.43
N GLN A 179 17.69 3.22 -37.97
CA GLN A 179 17.14 2.85 -39.28
C GLN A 179 18.17 3.06 -40.40
N ASN A 180 18.87 4.19 -40.40
CA ASN A 180 19.92 4.51 -41.37
C ASN A 180 21.10 3.53 -41.28
N ALA A 181 21.40 3.02 -40.07
CA ALA A 181 22.40 1.99 -39.84
C ALA A 181 21.94 0.57 -40.23
N GLY A 182 20.72 0.40 -40.76
CA GLY A 182 20.17 -0.90 -41.20
C GLY A 182 19.80 -1.82 -40.04
N VAL A 183 19.57 -1.26 -38.84
CA VAL A 183 19.28 -2.01 -37.63
C VAL A 183 17.79 -2.40 -37.59
N ALA A 184 17.47 -3.67 -37.88
CA ALA A 184 16.09 -4.17 -37.94
C ALA A 184 15.64 -4.73 -36.57
N TYR A 185 14.96 -3.90 -35.77
CA TYR A 185 14.43 -4.30 -34.46
C TYR A 185 13.07 -3.61 -34.17
N PRO A 186 12.33 -3.99 -33.11
CA PRO A 186 11.06 -3.37 -32.73
C PRO A 186 11.16 -1.84 -32.57
N ALA A 187 10.03 -1.14 -32.66
CA ALA A 187 9.98 0.33 -32.58
C ALA A 187 10.59 0.93 -31.30
N ASN A 188 10.71 0.14 -30.22
CA ASN A 188 11.28 0.56 -28.94
C ASN A 188 12.77 0.23 -28.73
N SER A 189 13.50 -0.12 -29.79
CA SER A 189 14.89 -0.59 -29.69
C SER A 189 15.87 0.43 -29.11
N VAL A 190 15.57 1.72 -29.27
CA VAL A 190 16.35 2.81 -28.69
C VAL A 190 16.39 2.71 -27.16
N GLU A 191 15.37 2.16 -26.50
CA GLU A 191 15.33 2.02 -25.04
C GLU A 191 16.45 1.13 -24.48
N PHE A 192 17.09 0.31 -25.32
CA PHE A 192 18.06 -0.72 -24.94
C PHE A 192 19.51 -0.39 -25.31
N ILE A 193 19.79 0.85 -25.73
CA ILE A 193 21.16 1.33 -26.01
C ILE A 193 21.54 2.50 -25.11
N THR A 194 22.84 2.76 -24.98
CA THR A 194 23.34 4.02 -24.40
C THR A 194 23.57 5.07 -25.49
N TYR A 195 23.63 6.34 -25.08
CA TYR A 195 24.00 7.42 -26.01
C TYR A 195 25.43 7.24 -26.57
N ASN A 196 26.36 6.68 -25.78
CA ASN A 196 27.72 6.39 -26.23
C ASN A 196 27.74 5.30 -27.31
N GLU A 197 26.93 4.25 -27.15
CA GLU A 197 26.74 3.22 -28.17
C GLU A 197 26.15 3.80 -29.45
N LEU A 198 25.17 4.70 -29.33
CA LEU A 198 24.60 5.43 -30.47
C LEU A 198 25.66 6.26 -31.20
N GLN A 199 26.42 7.10 -30.48
CA GLN A 199 27.49 7.91 -31.07
C GLN A 199 28.57 7.06 -31.76
N ARG A 200 28.90 5.90 -31.18
CA ARG A 200 29.90 4.97 -31.72
C ARG A 200 29.34 4.00 -32.77
N HIS A 201 28.05 4.08 -33.07
CA HIS A 201 27.35 3.16 -33.98
C HIS A 201 27.49 1.68 -33.58
N GLN A 202 27.41 1.38 -32.27
CA GLN A 202 27.59 0.06 -31.69
C GLN A 202 26.25 -0.57 -31.27
N TYR A 203 25.63 -1.34 -32.18
CA TYR A 203 24.25 -1.84 -31.99
C TYR A 203 24.14 -3.36 -31.75
N SER A 204 25.27 -4.06 -31.63
CA SER A 204 25.30 -5.54 -31.55
C SER A 204 24.63 -6.11 -30.29
N GLN A 205 24.52 -5.31 -29.22
CA GLN A 205 23.97 -5.74 -27.93
C GLN A 205 22.44 -5.64 -27.84
N ILE A 206 21.78 -4.90 -28.74
CA ILE A 206 20.34 -4.58 -28.66
C ILE A 206 19.50 -5.86 -28.58
N ALA A 207 19.72 -6.82 -29.48
CA ALA A 207 18.95 -8.06 -29.52
C ALA A 207 19.01 -8.84 -28.20
N GLY A 208 20.20 -8.95 -27.61
CA GLY A 208 20.40 -9.65 -26.34
C GLY A 208 19.72 -8.95 -25.15
N ARG A 209 19.67 -7.62 -25.17
CA ARG A 209 19.02 -6.80 -24.13
C ARG A 209 17.50 -6.86 -24.23
N ILE A 210 16.94 -6.84 -25.45
CA ILE A 210 15.51 -7.08 -25.69
C ILE A 210 15.13 -8.48 -25.21
N ALA A 211 15.91 -9.51 -25.54
CA ALA A 211 15.67 -10.87 -25.07
C ALA A 211 15.72 -10.96 -23.53
N SER A 212 16.66 -10.24 -22.89
CA SER A 212 16.75 -10.17 -21.42
C SER A 212 15.51 -9.52 -20.81
N ARG A 213 15.02 -8.40 -21.38
CA ARG A 213 13.78 -7.75 -20.93
C ARG A 213 12.57 -8.66 -21.07
N ASN A 214 12.45 -9.37 -22.19
CA ASN A 214 11.36 -10.31 -22.42
C ASN A 214 11.38 -11.50 -21.43
N ASP A 215 12.56 -11.86 -20.89
CA ASP A 215 12.74 -12.82 -19.78
C ASP A 215 12.51 -12.19 -18.39
N GLY A 216 11.94 -10.99 -18.32
CA GLY A 216 11.66 -10.27 -17.07
C GLY A 216 12.89 -9.74 -16.36
N ARG A 217 14.03 -9.58 -17.06
CA ARG A 217 15.26 -9.03 -16.47
C ARG A 217 15.26 -7.51 -16.52
N VAL A 218 15.94 -6.95 -15.52
CA VAL A 218 16.16 -5.52 -15.30
C VAL A 218 17.66 -5.22 -15.33
N PHE A 219 18.04 -3.97 -15.63
CA PHE A 219 19.44 -3.60 -15.78
C PHE A 219 20.06 -2.95 -14.53
N VAL A 220 21.37 -3.17 -14.37
CA VAL A 220 22.27 -2.31 -13.61
C VAL A 220 23.20 -1.66 -14.62
N TYR A 221 23.24 -0.32 -14.63
CA TYR A 221 24.10 0.47 -15.51
C TYR A 221 25.05 1.32 -14.66
N GLN A 222 26.33 1.06 -14.80
CA GLN A 222 27.41 1.79 -14.15
C GLN A 222 28.22 2.54 -15.21
N ASN A 223 28.60 3.77 -14.89
CA ASN A 223 29.57 4.54 -15.65
C ASN A 223 30.65 5.05 -14.70
N LEU A 224 31.91 4.67 -14.93
CA LEU A 224 33.06 5.10 -14.12
C LEU A 224 34.04 5.83 -15.04
N GLY A 225 34.15 7.15 -14.91
CA GLY A 225 35.11 7.90 -15.73
C GLY A 225 34.85 7.83 -17.25
N GLY A 226 33.63 7.49 -17.69
CA GLY A 226 33.30 7.26 -19.10
C GLY A 226 33.31 5.79 -19.55
N GLU A 227 33.75 4.86 -18.69
CA GLU A 227 33.67 3.43 -18.96
C GLU A 227 32.30 2.88 -18.55
N GLU A 228 31.54 2.38 -19.54
CA GLU A 228 30.18 1.87 -19.35
C GLU A 228 30.17 0.36 -19.06
N GLN A 229 29.47 -0.05 -18.01
CA GLN A 229 29.16 -1.44 -17.70
C GLN A 229 27.65 -1.62 -17.53
N ILE A 230 27.08 -2.62 -18.20
CA ILE A 230 25.64 -2.92 -18.16
C ILE A 230 25.44 -4.40 -17.86
N VAL A 231 24.69 -4.72 -16.82
CA VAL A 231 24.38 -6.10 -16.40
C VAL A 231 22.87 -6.28 -16.32
N TRP A 232 22.35 -7.34 -16.94
CA TRP A 232 20.93 -7.69 -16.89
C TRP A 232 20.68 -8.87 -15.94
N ARG A 233 19.78 -8.69 -14.97
CA ARG A 233 19.51 -9.67 -13.90
C ARG A 233 18.01 -9.79 -13.66
N ARG A 234 17.57 -10.90 -13.03
CA ARG A 234 16.14 -11.14 -12.72
C ARG A 234 15.56 -10.19 -11.67
N ASN A 235 16.41 -9.70 -10.77
CA ASN A 235 16.05 -8.78 -9.71
C ASN A 235 17.31 -8.03 -9.28
N ASN A 236 17.13 -6.77 -8.85
CA ASN A 236 18.18 -5.95 -8.27
C ASN A 236 17.84 -5.49 -6.85
N LEU A 237 16.83 -6.07 -6.19
CA LEU A 237 16.51 -5.72 -4.81
C LEU A 237 17.70 -5.96 -3.85
N ASP A 238 18.50 -7.01 -4.10
CA ASP A 238 19.76 -7.26 -3.38
C ASP A 238 20.77 -6.12 -3.55
N VAL A 239 20.88 -5.57 -4.75
CA VAL A 239 21.71 -4.40 -5.07
C VAL A 239 21.22 -3.18 -4.31
N VAL A 240 19.91 -2.89 -4.38
CA VAL A 240 19.31 -1.73 -3.69
C VAL A 240 19.52 -1.83 -2.18
N LYS A 241 19.27 -3.00 -1.58
CA LYS A 241 19.51 -3.25 -0.15
C LYS A 241 20.96 -2.95 0.24
N SER A 242 21.94 -3.50 -0.50
CA SER A 242 23.36 -3.28 -0.22
C SER A 242 23.80 -1.81 -0.31
N LEU A 243 23.06 -0.97 -1.05
CA LEU A 243 23.34 0.46 -1.25
C LEU A 243 22.65 1.35 -0.22
N GLU A 244 21.52 0.91 0.36
CA GLU A 244 20.59 1.75 1.12
C GLU A 244 20.29 1.21 2.55
N GLU A 245 21.06 0.22 3.01
CA GLU A 245 20.95 -0.53 4.28
C GLU A 245 20.95 0.28 5.60
N GLN A 246 20.89 1.62 5.58
CA GLN A 246 20.81 2.45 6.79
C GLN A 246 19.37 2.79 7.26
N GLY A 247 18.32 2.22 6.63
CA GLY A 247 16.92 2.64 6.89
C GLY A 247 15.88 1.57 7.19
N SER A 248 16.19 0.27 7.03
CA SER A 248 15.22 -0.81 7.26
C SER A 248 15.58 -1.62 8.49
N ASP A 249 14.71 -1.61 9.50
CA ASP A 249 14.73 -2.60 10.57
C ASP A 249 14.17 -3.91 9.99
N GLU A 250 15.03 -4.68 9.28
CA GLU A 250 14.64 -5.89 8.54
C GLU A 250 14.00 -6.97 9.42
N GLN A 251 14.12 -6.88 10.75
CA GLN A 251 13.53 -7.85 11.67
C GLN A 251 12.00 -7.72 11.82
N ALA A 252 11.37 -6.63 11.36
CA ALA A 252 9.94 -6.40 11.57
C ALA A 252 9.02 -6.58 10.35
N GLY A 253 9.57 -6.66 9.12
CA GLY A 253 8.73 -6.68 7.91
C GLY A 253 7.89 -5.40 7.76
N GLU A 254 8.48 -4.25 8.08
CA GLU A 254 7.82 -2.94 8.03
C GLU A 254 8.67 -1.95 7.22
N LEU A 255 8.03 -1.07 6.43
CA LEU A 255 8.69 0.15 5.93
C LEU A 255 8.28 1.33 6.78
N ILE A 256 9.24 2.22 7.05
CA ILE A 256 9.03 3.40 7.89
C ILE A 256 9.14 4.64 7.02
N GLY A 257 8.26 5.61 7.27
CA GLY A 257 8.37 6.94 6.69
C GLY A 257 7.83 8.01 7.62
N ARG A 258 7.77 9.25 7.13
CA ARG A 258 7.21 10.40 7.86
C ARG A 258 5.72 10.51 7.59
N VAL A 259 4.95 10.82 8.62
CA VAL A 259 3.51 11.06 8.46
C VAL A 259 3.27 12.44 7.86
N ALA A 260 2.56 12.47 6.73
CA ALA A 260 2.08 13.69 6.10
C ALA A 260 0.63 14.01 6.47
N PHE A 261 -0.20 12.97 6.61
CA PHE A 261 -1.57 13.05 7.10
C PHE A 261 -1.92 11.76 7.86
N GLN A 262 -2.53 11.90 9.05
CA GLN A 262 -2.76 10.79 9.96
C GLN A 262 -3.97 9.95 9.57
N GLY A 263 -3.90 8.66 9.93
CA GLY A 263 -4.98 7.70 9.79
C GLY A 263 -4.48 6.29 9.48
N VAL A 264 -5.41 5.36 9.30
CA VAL A 264 -5.12 3.97 8.92
C VAL A 264 -5.88 3.63 7.65
N ALA A 265 -5.22 2.98 6.71
CA ALA A 265 -5.83 2.43 5.52
C ALA A 265 -5.27 1.05 5.20
N SER A 266 -6.06 0.21 4.53
CA SER A 266 -5.62 -1.05 3.94
C SER A 266 -6.21 -1.18 2.55
N GLY A 267 -5.48 -1.83 1.66
CA GLY A 267 -5.91 -2.05 0.29
C GLY A 267 -4.82 -2.72 -0.53
N ILE A 268 -5.12 -2.95 -1.81
CA ILE A 268 -4.15 -3.48 -2.76
C ILE A 268 -3.15 -2.40 -3.12
N ALA A 269 -1.87 -2.69 -3.00
CA ALA A 269 -0.80 -1.81 -3.41
C ALA A 269 -0.83 -1.61 -4.93
N ARG A 270 -0.76 -0.35 -5.35
CA ARG A 270 -0.58 0.03 -6.75
C ARG A 270 0.66 0.87 -6.89
N VAL A 271 1.69 0.31 -7.52
CA VAL A 271 2.94 1.03 -7.80
C VAL A 271 2.76 1.86 -9.05
N VAL A 272 2.56 3.16 -8.86
CA VAL A 272 2.25 4.13 -9.92
C VAL A 272 3.54 4.77 -10.42
N THR A 273 3.76 4.67 -11.73
CA THR A 273 4.94 5.20 -12.44
C THR A 273 4.62 6.47 -13.24
N GLY A 274 3.34 6.86 -13.34
CA GLY A 274 2.86 7.94 -14.20
C GLY A 274 2.45 7.47 -15.60
N SER A 275 2.34 6.16 -15.82
CA SER A 275 1.88 5.59 -17.09
C SER A 275 0.35 5.74 -17.23
N PRO A 276 -0.21 5.87 -18.45
CA PRO A 276 -1.66 5.84 -18.64
C PRO A 276 -2.31 4.54 -18.14
N GLN A 277 -1.57 3.44 -18.13
CA GLN A 277 -2.03 2.14 -17.67
C GLN A 277 -2.28 2.14 -16.16
N ASP A 278 -1.52 2.93 -15.41
CA ASP A 278 -1.70 3.08 -13.96
C ASP A 278 -3.12 3.56 -13.63
N VAL A 279 -3.72 4.40 -14.47
CA VAL A 279 -5.09 4.90 -14.27
C VAL A 279 -6.15 3.83 -14.55
N VAL A 280 -5.87 2.93 -15.49
CA VAL A 280 -6.80 1.89 -15.93
C VAL A 280 -6.92 0.78 -14.89
N THR A 281 -5.81 0.44 -14.23
CA THR A 281 -5.75 -0.68 -13.26
C THR A 281 -6.05 -0.27 -11.82
N PHE A 282 -6.23 1.02 -11.54
CA PHE A 282 -6.43 1.56 -10.20
C PHE A 282 -7.90 1.52 -9.76
N ASN A 283 -8.18 0.81 -8.68
CA ASN A 283 -9.52 0.67 -8.11
C ASN A 283 -9.74 1.62 -6.92
N GLU A 284 -11.01 1.80 -6.54
CA GLU A 284 -11.37 2.52 -5.32
C GLU A 284 -10.83 1.75 -4.09
N GLY A 285 -10.18 2.45 -3.16
CA GLY A 285 -9.58 1.86 -1.96
C GLY A 285 -8.15 1.33 -2.12
N ASP A 286 -7.62 1.21 -3.35
CA ASP A 286 -6.22 0.81 -3.59
C ASP A 286 -5.25 1.75 -2.86
N ILE A 287 -4.10 1.25 -2.42
CA ILE A 287 -3.04 2.04 -1.79
C ILE A 287 -2.08 2.52 -2.88
N LEU A 288 -1.98 3.84 -3.04
CA LEU A 288 -1.09 4.46 -4.02
C LEU A 288 0.35 4.41 -3.50
N VAL A 289 1.24 3.76 -4.24
CA VAL A 289 2.68 3.71 -3.96
C VAL A 289 3.43 4.36 -5.12
N ALA A 290 4.23 5.39 -4.89
CA ALA A 290 4.92 6.09 -5.98
C ALA A 290 6.29 6.64 -5.56
N PRO A 291 7.22 6.93 -6.51
CA PRO A 291 8.48 7.56 -6.16
C PRO A 291 8.27 8.95 -5.55
N ASP A 292 7.39 9.74 -6.18
CA ASP A 292 6.92 11.05 -5.73
C ASP A 292 5.43 11.21 -6.09
N ALA A 293 4.77 12.24 -5.56
CA ALA A 293 3.41 12.59 -5.99
C ALA A 293 3.48 13.51 -7.21
N LEU A 294 3.27 12.95 -8.41
CA LEU A 294 3.11 13.74 -9.63
C LEU A 294 1.72 14.43 -9.65
N PRO A 295 1.61 15.67 -10.17
CA PRO A 295 0.32 16.36 -10.33
C PRO A 295 -0.73 15.59 -11.15
N THR A 296 -0.27 14.70 -12.05
CA THR A 296 -1.11 13.83 -12.87
C THR A 296 -1.88 12.77 -12.08
N LEU A 297 -1.56 12.58 -10.79
CA LEU A 297 -2.16 11.54 -9.94
C LEU A 297 -3.36 12.02 -9.12
N THR A 298 -3.78 13.29 -9.24
CA THR A 298 -4.89 13.84 -8.44
C THR A 298 -6.19 13.01 -8.55
N SER A 299 -6.46 12.43 -9.73
CA SER A 299 -7.59 11.51 -9.92
C SER A 299 -7.46 10.21 -9.13
N LEU A 300 -6.24 9.65 -9.04
CA LEU A 300 -5.95 8.44 -8.28
C LEU A 300 -5.97 8.70 -6.78
N VAL A 301 -5.45 9.84 -6.34
CA VAL A 301 -5.48 10.24 -4.92
C VAL A 301 -6.91 10.34 -4.40
N ARG A 302 -7.87 10.75 -5.23
CA ARG A 302 -9.28 10.75 -4.83
C ARG A 302 -9.79 9.34 -4.51
N LYS A 303 -9.43 8.36 -5.35
CA LYS A 303 -9.87 6.95 -5.25
C LYS A 303 -9.13 6.15 -4.18
N CYS A 304 -7.88 6.49 -3.91
CA CYS A 304 -7.02 5.65 -3.08
C CYS A 304 -7.49 5.54 -1.62
N GLY A 305 -7.18 4.43 -0.97
CA GLY A 305 -7.36 4.26 0.48
C GLY A 305 -6.28 4.99 1.29
N GLY A 306 -5.05 5.05 0.77
CA GLY A 306 -3.90 5.70 1.39
C GLY A 306 -2.77 5.93 0.39
N ILE A 307 -1.76 6.70 0.81
CA ILE A 307 -0.65 7.15 -0.03
C ILE A 307 0.68 6.80 0.63
N ILE A 308 1.60 6.22 -0.15
CA ILE A 308 2.98 5.96 0.21
C ILE A 308 3.88 6.56 -0.86
N THR A 309 4.89 7.34 -0.46
CA THR A 309 5.92 7.83 -1.38
C THR A 309 7.33 7.55 -0.88
N ASP A 310 8.24 7.27 -1.80
CA ASP A 310 9.67 7.11 -1.49
C ASP A 310 10.31 8.45 -1.13
N GLU A 311 9.95 9.50 -1.87
CA GLU A 311 10.44 10.87 -1.74
C GLU A 311 9.36 11.78 -1.13
N GLY A 312 9.79 12.80 -0.39
CA GLY A 312 8.89 13.86 0.10
C GLY A 312 9.07 14.19 1.58
N GLY A 313 8.75 15.44 1.91
CA GLY A 313 8.69 15.94 3.27
C GLY A 313 7.27 16.36 3.67
N ALA A 314 7.10 16.91 4.86
CA ALA A 314 5.80 17.29 5.39
C ALA A 314 5.04 18.35 4.56
N ALA A 315 5.72 19.07 3.66
CA ALA A 315 5.14 20.09 2.79
C ALA A 315 5.18 19.73 1.29
N CYS A 316 5.52 18.49 0.92
CA CYS A 316 5.53 18.08 -0.49
C CYS A 316 4.12 18.01 -1.08
N HIS A 317 4.02 17.91 -2.41
CA HIS A 317 2.73 17.81 -3.10
C HIS A 317 1.87 16.66 -2.55
N ALA A 318 2.48 15.49 -2.31
CA ALA A 318 1.79 14.33 -1.71
C ALA A 318 1.13 14.69 -0.39
N ALA A 319 1.85 15.44 0.47
CA ALA A 319 1.37 15.86 1.78
C ALA A 319 0.26 16.91 1.71
N THR A 320 0.33 17.83 0.75
CA THR A 320 -0.70 18.84 0.53
C THR A 320 -1.99 18.20 0.04
N VAL A 321 -1.90 17.37 -1.00
CA VAL A 321 -3.06 16.71 -1.62
C VAL A 321 -3.67 15.67 -0.67
N SER A 322 -2.86 14.95 0.11
CA SER A 322 -3.39 14.00 1.10
C SER A 322 -4.24 14.67 2.17
N ARG A 323 -3.88 15.89 2.61
CA ARG A 323 -4.66 16.68 3.56
C ARG A 323 -5.98 17.16 2.96
N GLU A 324 -5.97 17.57 1.70
CA GLU A 324 -7.16 18.01 0.98
C GLU A 324 -8.20 16.89 0.86
N PHE A 325 -7.75 15.69 0.47
CA PHE A 325 -8.62 14.52 0.29
C PHE A 325 -8.76 13.64 1.54
N LYS A 326 -8.14 14.04 2.66
CA LYS A 326 -8.14 13.34 3.95
C LYS A 326 -7.72 11.86 3.82
N LYS A 327 -6.65 11.60 3.08
CA LYS A 327 -6.11 10.24 2.86
C LYS A 327 -4.89 10.00 3.77
N PRO A 328 -4.83 8.90 4.55
CA PRO A 328 -3.64 8.50 5.29
C PRO A 328 -2.41 8.52 4.39
N CYS A 329 -1.33 9.17 4.82
CA CYS A 329 -0.20 9.46 3.94
C CYS A 329 1.14 9.36 4.66
N ILE A 330 2.00 8.51 4.13
CA ILE A 330 3.38 8.32 4.55
C ILE A 330 4.29 8.74 3.39
N VAL A 331 5.25 9.61 3.68
CA VAL A 331 6.21 10.12 2.70
C VAL A 331 7.64 9.84 3.15
N GLY A 332 8.58 9.81 2.22
CA GLY A 332 9.99 9.63 2.57
C GLY A 332 10.32 8.22 3.06
N THR A 333 9.61 7.20 2.56
CA THR A 333 9.88 5.78 2.89
C THR A 333 11.17 5.26 2.27
N GLN A 334 11.73 6.01 1.31
CA GLN A 334 12.96 5.74 0.56
C GLN A 334 12.93 4.49 -0.32
N LEU A 335 12.24 3.42 0.07
CA LEU A 335 12.34 2.08 -0.49
C LEU A 335 10.99 1.43 -0.82
N ALA A 336 9.86 2.09 -0.59
CA ALA A 336 8.53 1.50 -0.84
C ALA A 336 8.35 1.03 -2.28
N THR A 337 8.72 1.84 -3.28
CA THR A 337 8.56 1.39 -4.68
C THR A 337 9.46 0.23 -5.09
N ALA A 338 10.52 -0.04 -4.32
CA ALA A 338 11.43 -1.17 -4.56
C ALA A 338 10.98 -2.45 -3.83
N PHE A 339 10.40 -2.31 -2.64
CA PHE A 339 9.99 -3.42 -1.79
C PHE A 339 8.54 -3.85 -2.00
N VAL A 340 7.65 -2.91 -2.30
CA VAL A 340 6.23 -3.20 -2.50
C VAL A 340 6.02 -3.82 -3.87
N GLU A 341 5.44 -5.02 -3.90
CA GLU A 341 5.00 -5.69 -5.13
C GLU A 341 3.64 -5.14 -5.55
N ASP A 342 3.51 -4.77 -6.84
CA ASP A 342 2.21 -4.32 -7.36
C ASP A 342 1.17 -5.44 -7.22
N GLY A 343 -0.01 -5.10 -6.69
CA GLY A 343 -1.08 -6.05 -6.46
C GLY A 343 -1.06 -6.73 -5.09
N GLU A 344 -0.04 -6.52 -4.26
CA GLU A 344 0.00 -7.12 -2.93
C GLU A 344 -0.85 -6.33 -1.90
N PRO A 345 -1.53 -6.99 -0.95
CA PRO A 345 -2.25 -6.29 0.10
C PRO A 345 -1.28 -5.68 1.13
N ILE A 346 -1.46 -4.39 1.41
CA ILE A 346 -0.66 -3.65 2.39
C ILE A 346 -1.53 -2.78 3.31
N MET A 347 -0.97 -2.43 4.47
CA MET A 347 -1.54 -1.48 5.41
C MET A 347 -0.65 -0.24 5.53
N VAL A 348 -1.29 0.93 5.51
CA VAL A 348 -0.71 2.23 5.85
C VAL A 348 -1.18 2.60 7.26
N ASP A 349 -0.27 2.69 8.20
CA ASP A 349 -0.52 3.20 9.55
C ASP A 349 0.26 4.48 9.77
N SER A 350 -0.47 5.59 9.81
CA SER A 350 0.07 6.93 10.00
C SER A 350 -0.50 7.59 11.26
N THR A 351 -0.90 6.79 12.25
CA THR A 351 -1.52 7.31 13.48
C THR A 351 -0.53 8.07 14.37
N ASP A 352 0.71 7.59 14.48
CA ASP A 352 1.80 8.31 15.14
C ASP A 352 2.31 9.44 14.23
N PRO A 353 2.17 10.72 14.62
CA PRO A 353 2.58 11.86 13.79
C PRO A 353 4.08 11.90 13.50
N THR A 354 4.90 11.18 14.27
CA THR A 354 6.36 11.12 14.11
C THR A 354 6.82 9.94 13.27
N ARG A 355 5.99 8.89 13.13
CA ARG A 355 6.39 7.62 12.52
C ARG A 355 5.22 6.97 11.78
N GLY A 356 5.31 6.97 10.45
CA GLY A 356 4.42 6.19 9.60
C GLY A 356 5.00 4.80 9.39
N VAL A 357 4.14 3.79 9.42
CA VAL A 357 4.50 2.38 9.22
C VAL A 357 3.68 1.81 8.06
N VAL A 358 4.36 1.20 7.10
CA VAL A 358 3.75 0.36 6.06
C VAL A 358 3.99 -1.09 6.45
N ARG A 359 2.92 -1.89 6.49
CA ARG A 359 2.98 -3.31 6.84
C ARG A 359 2.55 -4.16 5.65
N PHE A 360 3.33 -5.19 5.35
CA PHE A 360 3.02 -6.14 4.27
C PHE A 360 2.22 -7.32 4.82
N ALA A 361 1.33 -7.87 3.99
CA ALA A 361 0.55 -9.04 4.37
C ALA A 361 1.38 -10.33 4.50
N ASN A 362 2.50 -10.42 3.77
CA ASN A 362 3.30 -11.65 3.66
C ASN A 362 4.44 -11.75 4.70
N THR A 363 4.64 -10.76 5.56
CA THR A 363 5.81 -10.69 6.48
C THR A 363 5.62 -11.37 7.84
N PHE A 364 4.56 -12.16 8.02
CA PHE A 364 4.41 -12.96 9.23
C PHE A 364 4.01 -14.38 8.84
N GLU A 365 4.96 -15.31 9.01
CA GLU A 365 4.62 -16.72 9.20
C GLU A 365 3.82 -16.81 10.50
N SER A 366 2.50 -16.82 10.40
CA SER A 366 1.70 -17.52 11.40
C SER A 366 1.88 -19.02 11.17
N GLY A 367 1.90 -19.81 12.25
CA GLY A 367 2.02 -21.26 12.17
C GLY A 367 1.02 -21.86 11.19
N ASN A 368 1.31 -23.07 10.70
CA ASN A 368 0.60 -23.76 9.61
C ASN A 368 -0.94 -23.86 9.73
N ASP A 369 -1.54 -23.49 10.87
CA ASP A 369 -2.97 -23.63 11.16
C ASP A 369 -3.75 -22.30 11.16
N ASP A 370 -3.16 -21.18 10.73
CA ASP A 370 -3.89 -19.89 10.62
C ASP A 370 -4.74 -19.85 9.35
N GLU A 371 -6.05 -19.78 9.53
CA GLU A 371 -7.05 -19.78 8.45
C GLU A 371 -6.90 -18.58 7.51
N GLU A 372 -7.21 -18.80 6.23
CA GLU A 372 -7.28 -17.73 5.24
C GLU A 372 -8.73 -17.26 5.12
N LEU A 373 -8.95 -15.94 5.16
CA LEU A 373 -10.25 -15.27 5.10
C LEU A 373 -10.34 -14.41 3.84
N ASP A 374 -11.56 -14.21 3.34
CA ASP A 374 -11.81 -13.13 2.39
C ASP A 374 -11.78 -11.77 3.11
N ILE A 375 -10.86 -10.91 2.67
CA ILE A 375 -10.73 -9.53 3.16
C ILE A 375 -11.65 -8.65 2.34
N CYS A 376 -12.43 -7.83 3.03
CA CYS A 376 -13.38 -6.92 2.44
C CYS A 376 -13.09 -5.45 2.78
N ASP A 377 -13.86 -4.55 2.19
CA ASP A 377 -13.93 -3.15 2.60
C ASP A 377 -15.03 -2.94 3.67
N ALA A 378 -15.22 -1.70 4.12
CA ALA A 378 -16.27 -1.34 5.07
C ALA A 378 -17.70 -1.53 4.52
N ASN A 379 -17.87 -1.85 3.23
CA ASN A 379 -19.15 -2.10 2.57
C ASN A 379 -19.38 -3.59 2.23
N ARG A 380 -18.51 -4.50 2.73
CA ARG A 380 -18.51 -5.95 2.46
C ARG A 380 -18.06 -6.38 1.06
N ASN A 381 -17.53 -5.48 0.23
CA ASN A 381 -16.97 -5.90 -1.05
C ASN A 381 -15.66 -6.64 -0.79
N VAL A 382 -15.51 -7.87 -1.30
CA VAL A 382 -14.26 -8.62 -1.19
C VAL A 382 -13.19 -7.93 -2.03
N ILE A 383 -12.07 -7.57 -1.40
CA ILE A 383 -10.93 -6.85 -1.99
C ILE A 383 -9.66 -7.70 -2.05
N GLY A 384 -9.64 -8.84 -1.35
CA GLY A 384 -8.48 -9.73 -1.33
C GLY A 384 -8.66 -10.88 -0.35
N ARG A 385 -7.56 -11.56 -0.04
CA ARG A 385 -7.50 -12.64 0.94
C ARG A 385 -6.36 -12.39 1.93
N GLY A 386 -6.49 -12.90 3.14
CA GLY A 386 -5.51 -12.71 4.19
C GLY A 386 -5.72 -13.65 5.36
N LYS A 387 -4.68 -13.83 6.16
CA LYS A 387 -4.75 -14.66 7.35
C LYS A 387 -5.65 -14.07 8.43
N ARG A 388 -6.37 -14.91 9.18
CA ARG A 388 -7.22 -14.51 10.31
C ARG A 388 -6.44 -13.72 11.36
N SER A 389 -5.26 -14.20 11.75
CA SER A 389 -4.43 -13.47 12.72
C SER A 389 -4.04 -12.07 12.22
N HIS A 390 -3.79 -11.91 10.92
CA HIS A 390 -3.48 -10.62 10.30
C HIS A 390 -4.69 -9.71 10.27
N ALA A 391 -5.87 -10.24 9.94
CA ALA A 391 -7.10 -9.49 9.95
C ALA A 391 -7.37 -8.90 11.34
N HIS A 392 -7.21 -9.68 12.41
CA HIS A 392 -7.35 -9.19 13.77
C HIS A 392 -6.17 -8.35 14.28
N ARG A 393 -4.97 -8.49 13.73
CA ARG A 393 -3.83 -7.65 14.14
C ARG A 393 -3.90 -6.27 13.49
N PHE A 394 -4.27 -6.23 12.23
CA PHE A 394 -4.24 -5.01 11.42
C PHE A 394 -5.60 -4.33 11.35
N GLY A 395 -6.69 -5.04 11.62
CA GLY A 395 -8.05 -4.52 11.46
C GLY A 395 -8.47 -4.52 10.01
N TRP A 396 -8.18 -5.60 9.30
CA TRP A 396 -8.75 -5.81 7.97
C TRP A 396 -10.20 -6.23 8.12
N TRP A 397 -11.10 -5.61 7.35
CA TRP A 397 -12.49 -6.01 7.38
C TRP A 397 -12.60 -7.44 6.83
N HIS A 398 -13.34 -8.28 7.54
CA HIS A 398 -13.57 -9.67 7.15
C HIS A 398 -14.98 -10.09 7.59
N GLN A 399 -15.40 -11.29 7.20
CA GLN A 399 -16.77 -11.76 7.41
C GLN A 399 -16.82 -12.88 8.43
N THR A 400 -17.88 -12.89 9.22
CA THR A 400 -18.19 -13.91 10.22
C THR A 400 -19.64 -14.34 10.10
N PHE A 401 -19.95 -15.52 10.62
CA PHE A 401 -21.28 -16.08 10.69
C PHE A 401 -21.74 -16.13 12.15
N HIS A 402 -22.95 -15.66 12.44
CA HIS A 402 -23.51 -15.59 13.79
C HIS A 402 -24.90 -16.23 13.81
N PHE A 403 -25.08 -17.22 14.69
CA PHE A 403 -26.29 -18.02 14.76
C PHE A 403 -26.94 -17.95 16.14
N TRP A 404 -28.26 -17.77 16.15
CA TRP A 404 -29.05 -17.68 17.37
C TRP A 404 -30.07 -18.81 17.47
N VAL A 405 -30.11 -19.49 18.61
CA VAL A 405 -31.20 -20.41 18.95
C VAL A 405 -32.20 -19.69 19.85
N VAL A 406 -33.48 -19.78 19.48
CA VAL A 406 -34.60 -19.21 20.22
C VAL A 406 -35.52 -20.35 20.67
N SER A 407 -35.64 -20.52 21.99
CA SER A 407 -36.67 -21.40 22.55
C SER A 407 -38.03 -20.72 22.52
N CYS A 408 -39.04 -21.47 22.08
CA CYS A 408 -40.42 -21.07 21.90
C CYS A 408 -41.38 -21.78 22.87
N GLY A 409 -40.86 -22.51 23.86
CA GLY A 409 -41.65 -23.16 24.90
C GLY A 409 -42.46 -22.18 25.79
N PRO A 410 -43.08 -22.67 26.88
CA PRO A 410 -43.92 -21.85 27.76
C PRO A 410 -43.21 -20.62 28.36
N GLN A 411 -41.88 -20.66 28.47
CA GLN A 411 -41.01 -19.54 28.81
C GLN A 411 -40.04 -19.33 27.64
N PRO A 412 -40.39 -18.48 26.66
CA PRO A 412 -39.55 -18.19 25.52
C PRO A 412 -38.19 -17.66 25.92
N GLY A 413 -37.13 -18.19 25.34
CA GLY A 413 -35.76 -17.87 25.74
C GLY A 413 -34.83 -17.63 24.57
N LEU A 414 -33.82 -16.79 24.79
CA LEU A 414 -32.67 -16.65 23.90
C LEU A 414 -31.52 -17.48 24.47
N VAL A 415 -30.97 -18.37 23.66
CA VAL A 415 -29.87 -19.25 24.06
C VAL A 415 -28.54 -18.57 23.78
N PHE A 416 -27.65 -18.58 24.76
CA PHE A 416 -26.30 -18.05 24.71
C PHE A 416 -25.32 -19.19 24.90
N GLN A 417 -24.19 -19.13 24.22
CA GLN A 417 -23.06 -19.98 24.55
C GLN A 417 -22.34 -19.42 25.77
N LYS A 418 -21.79 -20.31 26.59
CA LYS A 418 -20.75 -19.97 27.56
C LYS A 418 -19.43 -20.40 26.93
N ARG A 419 -18.61 -19.41 26.57
CA ARG A 419 -17.29 -19.64 25.98
C ARG A 419 -16.44 -20.44 26.96
N SER A 420 -15.63 -21.36 26.45
CA SER A 420 -14.71 -22.18 27.22
C SER A 420 -13.78 -21.30 28.06
N SER A 421 -13.30 -21.83 29.19
CA SER A 421 -12.25 -21.15 29.96
C SER A 421 -10.90 -21.12 29.22
N GLU A 422 -10.73 -21.96 28.20
CA GLU A 422 -9.46 -22.18 27.50
C GLU A 422 -9.32 -21.34 26.22
N VAL A 423 -10.38 -20.70 25.72
CA VAL A 423 -10.28 -19.83 24.54
C VAL A 423 -9.51 -18.54 24.86
N GLU A 424 -8.78 -18.05 23.86
CA GLU A 424 -7.90 -16.88 24.04
C GLU A 424 -8.70 -15.60 24.32
N ASP A 425 -9.77 -15.37 23.55
CA ASP A 425 -10.56 -14.15 23.60
C ASP A 425 -11.83 -14.35 24.45
N TYR A 426 -11.94 -13.56 25.52
CA TYR A 426 -13.10 -13.49 26.43
C TYR A 426 -13.50 -14.84 27.06
N PRO A 427 -12.59 -15.55 27.74
CA PRO A 427 -12.86 -16.86 28.31
C PRO A 427 -13.98 -16.80 29.37
N GLY A 428 -14.87 -17.80 29.37
CA GLY A 428 -15.95 -17.95 30.34
C GLY A 428 -17.12 -16.97 30.22
N LEU A 429 -17.06 -16.00 29.30
CA LEU A 429 -18.15 -15.05 29.07
C LEU A 429 -19.25 -15.63 28.17
N LEU A 430 -20.45 -15.07 28.29
CA LEU A 430 -21.59 -15.40 27.45
C LEU A 430 -21.54 -14.66 26.12
N ASP A 431 -21.92 -15.35 25.05
CA ASP A 431 -21.94 -14.79 23.70
C ASP A 431 -23.11 -15.38 22.88
N VAL A 432 -23.20 -14.99 21.61
CA VAL A 432 -24.07 -15.61 20.58
C VAL A 432 -24.07 -17.14 20.65
N THR A 433 -25.18 -17.79 20.28
CA THR A 433 -25.33 -19.25 20.45
C THR A 433 -24.26 -20.05 19.71
N ALA A 434 -23.89 -19.63 18.50
CA ALA A 434 -22.73 -20.14 17.78
C ALA A 434 -22.17 -19.05 16.85
N SER A 435 -20.85 -19.02 16.64
CA SER A 435 -20.22 -18.05 15.75
C SER A 435 -18.83 -18.45 15.27
N GLY A 436 -18.51 -18.12 14.03
CA GLY A 436 -17.15 -18.28 13.53
C GLY A 436 -16.85 -17.46 12.28
N HIS A 437 -15.63 -17.62 11.78
CA HIS A 437 -15.12 -16.89 10.62
C HIS A 437 -15.55 -17.57 9.33
N LEU A 438 -15.92 -16.78 8.30
CA LEU A 438 -16.07 -17.33 6.96
C LEU A 438 -14.69 -17.40 6.31
N THR A 439 -14.24 -18.60 5.98
CA THR A 439 -12.96 -18.82 5.31
C THR A 439 -13.00 -18.35 3.86
N ALA A 440 -11.83 -18.18 3.26
CA ALA A 440 -11.70 -17.61 1.92
C ALA A 440 -12.47 -18.41 0.86
N GLY A 441 -13.42 -17.74 0.20
CA GLY A 441 -14.29 -18.34 -0.81
C GLY A 441 -15.55 -19.00 -0.28
N GLU A 442 -15.77 -19.06 1.04
CA GLU A 442 -17.05 -19.52 1.60
C GLU A 442 -18.17 -18.52 1.33
N GLY A 443 -19.33 -19.06 0.95
CA GLY A 443 -20.58 -18.33 0.94
C GLY A 443 -21.17 -18.24 2.35
N ILE A 444 -22.15 -17.35 2.52
CA ILE A 444 -22.82 -17.12 3.81
C ILE A 444 -23.41 -18.41 4.40
N LEU A 445 -23.96 -19.28 3.56
CA LEU A 445 -24.62 -20.51 4.01
C LEU A 445 -23.62 -21.58 4.46
N ASP A 446 -22.35 -21.49 4.04
CA ASP A 446 -21.31 -22.43 4.47
C ASP A 446 -20.99 -22.23 5.97
N GLY A 447 -21.22 -21.02 6.51
CA GLY A 447 -21.07 -20.73 7.94
C GLY A 447 -21.98 -21.53 8.87
N PHE A 448 -23.01 -22.24 8.35
CA PHE A 448 -23.76 -23.20 9.16
C PHE A 448 -22.89 -24.35 9.70
N ARG A 449 -21.70 -24.59 9.12
CA ARG A 449 -20.73 -25.54 9.67
C ARG A 449 -20.31 -25.20 11.10
N GLU A 450 -20.16 -23.90 11.42
CA GLU A 450 -19.76 -23.43 12.75
C GLU A 450 -20.77 -23.88 13.81
N VAL A 451 -22.05 -23.92 13.44
CA VAL A 451 -23.13 -24.39 14.31
C VAL A 451 -23.00 -25.89 14.57
N GLU A 452 -22.65 -26.67 13.56
CA GLU A 452 -22.44 -28.11 13.70
C GLU A 452 -21.16 -28.42 14.49
N GLU A 453 -20.08 -27.66 14.24
CA GLU A 453 -18.79 -27.77 14.90
C GLU A 453 -18.91 -27.42 16.40
N GLU A 454 -19.51 -26.29 16.75
CA GLU A 454 -19.61 -25.84 18.15
C GLU A 454 -20.72 -26.55 18.93
N LEU A 455 -21.91 -26.74 18.34
CA LEU A 455 -23.10 -27.24 19.03
C LEU A 455 -23.38 -28.73 18.82
N GLY A 456 -22.69 -29.36 17.85
CA GLY A 456 -22.93 -30.74 17.47
C GLY A 456 -24.29 -30.96 16.81
N LYS A 457 -24.85 -29.92 16.19
CA LYS A 457 -26.22 -29.94 15.65
C LYS A 457 -26.36 -29.18 14.34
N SER A 458 -26.91 -29.87 13.34
CA SER A 458 -27.17 -29.28 12.02
C SER A 458 -28.60 -28.73 11.94
N PHE A 459 -28.74 -27.54 11.34
CA PHE A 459 -30.03 -26.94 11.02
C PHE A 459 -30.11 -26.67 9.51
N ALA A 460 -31.26 -26.95 8.89
CA ALA A 460 -31.43 -26.61 7.49
C ALA A 460 -31.56 -25.08 7.33
N PRO A 461 -30.84 -24.44 6.39
CA PRO A 461 -30.91 -23.00 6.21
C PRO A 461 -32.33 -22.46 5.94
N ASN A 462 -33.19 -23.26 5.31
CA ASN A 462 -34.59 -22.90 5.02
C ASN A 462 -35.48 -22.84 6.26
N ASP A 463 -35.08 -23.48 7.36
CA ASP A 463 -35.80 -23.43 8.64
C ASP A 463 -35.32 -22.26 9.53
N CYS A 464 -34.31 -21.52 9.06
CA CYS A 464 -33.68 -20.43 9.78
C CYS A 464 -34.05 -19.08 9.14
N GLU A 465 -34.29 -18.06 9.98
CA GLU A 465 -34.54 -16.70 9.54
C GLU A 465 -33.23 -15.91 9.50
N SER A 466 -32.85 -15.41 8.32
CA SER A 466 -31.82 -14.37 8.23
C SER A 466 -32.42 -13.02 8.58
N PHE A 467 -31.75 -12.26 9.43
CA PHE A 467 -32.16 -10.90 9.78
C PHE A 467 -31.12 -9.84 9.41
N GLY A 468 -30.24 -10.20 8.47
CA GLY A 468 -29.32 -9.30 7.79
C GLY A 468 -27.91 -9.35 8.36
N TRP A 469 -27.19 -8.25 8.16
CA TRP A 469 -25.79 -8.11 8.56
C TRP A 469 -25.64 -7.11 9.69
N GLN A 470 -24.71 -7.37 10.59
CA GLN A 470 -24.31 -6.44 11.62
C GLN A 470 -22.81 -6.15 11.52
N GLN A 471 -22.41 -4.89 11.73
CA GLN A 471 -21.01 -4.46 11.67
C GLN A 471 -20.46 -4.22 13.07
N GLU A 472 -19.29 -4.79 13.34
CA GLU A 472 -18.48 -4.51 14.52
C GLU A 472 -17.17 -3.86 14.07
N CYS A 473 -16.76 -2.82 14.79
CA CYS A 473 -15.49 -2.14 14.59
C CYS A 473 -15.07 -1.65 15.97
N THR A 474 -14.23 -2.48 16.59
CA THR A 474 -13.78 -2.36 17.98
C THR A 474 -12.29 -2.64 18.05
N ASP A 475 -11.54 -1.84 18.79
CA ASP A 475 -10.15 -2.13 19.09
C ASP A 475 -10.08 -3.01 20.35
N LEU A 476 -9.36 -4.12 20.27
CA LEU A 476 -9.23 -5.13 21.33
C LEU A 476 -7.94 -4.90 22.16
N PRO A 477 -7.83 -5.51 23.36
CA PRO A 477 -6.58 -5.55 24.10
C PRO A 477 -5.40 -6.11 23.26
N ARG A 478 -4.16 -5.81 23.66
CA ARG A 478 -2.93 -6.25 22.98
C ARG A 478 -2.79 -5.78 21.52
N GLN A 479 -3.35 -4.61 21.18
CA GLN A 479 -3.27 -4.02 19.83
C GLN A 479 -3.93 -4.85 18.73
N ARG A 480 -4.86 -5.74 19.09
CA ARG A 480 -5.75 -6.39 18.12
C ARG A 480 -6.95 -5.49 17.81
N LYS A 481 -7.64 -5.81 16.73
CA LYS A 481 -8.80 -5.09 16.18
C LYS A 481 -9.83 -6.12 15.74
N ASN A 482 -11.11 -5.75 15.85
CA ASN A 482 -12.23 -6.58 15.47
C ASN A 482 -13.14 -5.82 14.50
N TYR A 483 -12.77 -5.84 13.22
CA TYR A 483 -13.47 -5.13 12.14
C TYR A 483 -14.18 -6.19 11.30
N GLU A 484 -15.44 -6.46 11.65
CA GLU A 484 -16.15 -7.65 11.20
C GLU A 484 -17.54 -7.29 10.65
N HIS A 485 -17.96 -8.05 9.65
CA HIS A 485 -19.35 -8.10 9.21
C HIS A 485 -19.93 -9.46 9.56
N HIS A 486 -20.90 -9.47 10.45
CA HIS A 486 -21.58 -10.67 10.94
C HIS A 486 -22.81 -10.95 10.08
N ALA A 487 -22.87 -12.10 9.41
CA ALA A 487 -24.10 -12.61 8.82
C ALA A 487 -24.97 -13.23 9.92
N MET A 488 -26.17 -12.68 10.14
CA MET A 488 -26.99 -13.03 11.29
C MET A 488 -28.15 -13.95 10.92
N TYR A 489 -28.22 -15.11 11.58
CA TYR A 489 -29.27 -16.10 11.43
C TYR A 489 -29.88 -16.51 12.77
N MET A 490 -31.14 -16.93 12.76
CA MET A 490 -31.79 -17.49 13.94
C MET A 490 -32.73 -18.64 13.61
N VAL A 491 -32.87 -19.58 14.55
CA VAL A 491 -33.76 -20.73 14.44
C VAL A 491 -34.63 -20.87 15.68
N ARG A 492 -35.84 -21.41 15.49
CA ARG A 492 -36.70 -21.84 16.59
C ARG A 492 -36.36 -23.29 16.94
N CYS A 493 -36.00 -23.54 18.19
CA CYS A 493 -35.69 -24.89 18.65
C CYS A 493 -36.01 -25.03 20.14
N ASP A 494 -36.79 -26.06 20.47
CA ASP A 494 -37.22 -26.38 21.84
C ASP A 494 -36.62 -27.70 22.35
N ASP A 495 -35.55 -28.16 21.71
CA ASP A 495 -34.84 -29.35 22.14
C ASP A 495 -34.14 -29.10 23.47
N ASP A 496 -34.10 -30.14 24.31
CA ASP A 496 -33.41 -30.09 25.59
C ASP A 496 -31.92 -29.78 25.37
N LEU A 497 -31.40 -28.79 26.10
CA LEU A 497 -30.00 -28.37 25.99
C LEU A 497 -29.01 -29.50 26.32
N LEU A 498 -29.44 -30.52 27.07
CA LEU A 498 -28.65 -31.74 27.32
C LEU A 498 -28.42 -32.62 26.08
N GLN A 499 -29.16 -32.40 24.99
CA GLN A 499 -29.03 -33.18 23.75
C GLN A 499 -27.97 -32.62 22.80
N TYR A 500 -27.43 -31.44 23.09
CA TYR A 500 -26.37 -30.82 22.29
C TYR A 500 -25.03 -31.48 22.59
N SER A 501 -24.22 -31.69 21.54
CA SER A 501 -22.89 -32.29 21.65
C SER A 501 -21.85 -31.20 21.49
N LEU A 502 -21.63 -30.43 22.55
CA LEU A 502 -20.81 -29.23 22.53
C LEU A 502 -19.32 -29.55 22.32
N ALA A 503 -18.64 -28.76 21.50
CA ALA A 503 -17.19 -28.77 21.38
C ALA A 503 -16.55 -28.20 22.66
N LEU A 504 -15.90 -29.07 23.44
CA LEU A 504 -15.32 -28.75 24.76
C LEU A 504 -14.17 -27.73 24.71
N ASP A 505 -13.48 -27.66 23.58
CA ASP A 505 -12.41 -26.72 23.30
C ASP A 505 -12.94 -25.29 23.08
N GLU A 506 -14.16 -25.14 22.57
CA GLU A 506 -14.78 -23.84 22.32
C GLU A 506 -15.76 -23.43 23.43
N LEU A 507 -16.54 -24.37 23.99
CA LEU A 507 -17.70 -24.10 24.85
C LEU A 507 -17.68 -24.84 26.18
N ASP A 508 -17.96 -24.10 27.27
CA ASP A 508 -18.22 -24.66 28.60
C ASP A 508 -19.69 -25.06 28.79
N GLY A 509 -20.62 -24.47 28.03
CA GLY A 509 -22.05 -24.72 28.20
C GLY A 509 -22.98 -23.87 27.35
N LEU A 510 -24.29 -24.06 27.54
CA LEU A 510 -25.36 -23.28 26.93
C LEU A 510 -26.32 -22.78 28.00
N LEU A 511 -26.65 -21.48 27.98
CA LEU A 511 -27.58 -20.87 28.91
C LEU A 511 -28.70 -20.15 28.16
N SER A 512 -29.94 -20.42 28.53
CA SER A 512 -31.12 -19.72 28.05
C SER A 512 -31.55 -18.65 29.05
N ILE A 513 -31.85 -17.46 28.55
CA ILE A 513 -32.43 -16.35 29.31
C ILE A 513 -33.81 -16.07 28.75
N ASP A 514 -34.79 -15.91 29.63
CA ASP A 514 -36.14 -15.51 29.23
C ASP A 514 -36.10 -14.23 28.37
N LEU A 515 -36.90 -14.16 27.30
CA LEU A 515 -36.82 -13.07 26.34
C LEU A 515 -37.17 -11.70 26.91
N GLU A 516 -38.12 -11.62 27.85
CA GLU A 516 -38.46 -10.36 28.52
C GLU A 516 -37.32 -9.94 29.45
N ASP A 517 -36.79 -10.89 30.22
CA ASP A 517 -35.62 -10.69 31.07
C ASP A 517 -34.39 -10.22 30.28
N ALA A 518 -34.14 -10.82 29.11
CA ALA A 518 -33.05 -10.43 28.22
C ALA A 518 -33.22 -9.00 27.69
N GLN A 519 -34.43 -8.64 27.24
CA GLN A 519 -34.72 -7.27 26.78
C GLN A 519 -34.53 -6.25 27.91
N GLU A 520 -35.02 -6.53 29.11
CA GLU A 520 -34.83 -5.64 30.26
C GLU A 520 -33.36 -5.52 30.67
N LEU A 521 -32.59 -6.62 30.64
CA LEU A 521 -31.17 -6.62 30.96
C LEU A 521 -30.38 -5.78 29.96
N PHE A 522 -30.55 -6.04 28.65
CA PHE A 522 -29.79 -5.32 27.61
C PHE A 522 -30.27 -3.87 27.39
N SER A 523 -31.49 -3.52 27.82
CA SER A 523 -31.94 -2.12 27.92
C SER A 523 -31.56 -1.44 29.23
N GLN A 524 -30.89 -2.14 30.14
CA GLN A 524 -30.51 -1.66 31.48
C GLN A 524 -31.70 -1.24 32.34
N LYS A 525 -32.89 -1.77 32.06
CA LYS A 525 -34.08 -1.62 32.94
C LYS A 525 -33.96 -2.49 34.19
N ARG A 526 -33.18 -3.58 34.09
CA ARG A 526 -32.76 -4.41 35.23
C ARG A 526 -31.25 -4.60 35.23
N SER A 527 -30.69 -4.86 36.41
CA SER A 527 -29.24 -5.05 36.59
C SER A 527 -28.80 -6.51 36.47
N SER A 528 -29.73 -7.47 36.62
CA SER A 528 -29.44 -8.91 36.55
C SER A 528 -30.69 -9.70 36.19
N CYS A 529 -30.52 -10.91 35.64
CA CYS A 529 -31.58 -11.88 35.41
C CYS A 529 -31.11 -13.31 35.68
N ILE A 530 -32.03 -14.26 35.60
CA ILE A 530 -31.73 -15.68 35.78
C ILE A 530 -31.51 -16.31 34.40
N ALA A 531 -30.38 -16.99 34.25
CA ALA A 531 -30.07 -17.84 33.12
C ALA A 531 -30.14 -19.31 33.54
N LYS A 532 -30.81 -20.14 32.74
CA LYS A 532 -30.97 -21.58 32.97
C LYS A 532 -30.38 -22.34 31.82
N GLY A 533 -29.65 -23.41 32.09
CA GLY A 533 -29.15 -24.26 31.01
C GLY A 533 -28.23 -25.33 31.51
N VAL A 534 -27.17 -25.59 30.75
CA VAL A 534 -26.24 -26.69 30.95
C VAL A 534 -24.81 -26.21 30.89
N GLU A 535 -23.94 -26.80 31.71
CA GLU A 535 -22.50 -26.52 31.70
C GLU A 535 -21.73 -27.79 32.06
N PHE A 536 -20.52 -27.92 31.55
CA PHE A 536 -19.67 -29.05 31.87
C PHE A 536 -19.20 -29.01 33.32
N GLN A 537 -19.42 -30.13 34.02
CA GLN A 537 -18.78 -30.44 35.31
C GLN A 537 -18.13 -31.81 35.19
N ASN A 538 -16.80 -31.87 35.32
CA ASN A 538 -16.02 -33.10 35.12
C ASN A 538 -16.35 -33.80 33.79
N SER A 539 -16.34 -33.03 32.68
CA SER A 539 -16.65 -33.51 31.31
C SER A 539 -18.06 -34.08 31.11
N THR A 540 -18.98 -33.83 32.05
CA THR A 540 -20.40 -34.18 31.91
C THR A 540 -21.23 -32.91 31.94
N LEU A 541 -22.13 -32.74 30.96
CA LEU A 541 -23.10 -31.65 30.95
C LEU A 541 -24.11 -31.85 32.09
N VAL A 542 -24.23 -30.85 32.95
CA VAL A 542 -25.21 -30.84 34.03
C VAL A 542 -26.05 -29.58 33.97
N THR A 543 -27.31 -29.70 34.36
CA THR A 543 -28.24 -28.57 34.39
C THR A 543 -27.89 -27.63 35.54
N LEU A 544 -27.99 -26.32 35.29
CA LEU A 544 -27.79 -25.29 36.30
C LEU A 544 -28.71 -24.09 36.08
N GLU A 545 -28.81 -23.30 37.14
CA GLU A 545 -29.42 -21.97 37.13
C GLU A 545 -28.46 -20.99 37.79
N ARG A 546 -28.27 -19.82 37.17
CA ARG A 546 -27.40 -18.78 37.72
C ARG A 546 -27.91 -17.38 37.45
N THR A 547 -27.58 -16.47 38.35
CA THR A 547 -27.77 -15.04 38.12
C THR A 547 -26.68 -14.53 37.18
N VAL A 548 -27.09 -13.79 36.16
CA VAL A 548 -26.19 -13.12 35.20
C VAL A 548 -26.46 -11.62 35.16
N THR A 549 -25.42 -10.87 34.84
CA THR A 549 -25.37 -9.42 34.70
C THR A 549 -24.77 -9.05 33.34
N LEU A 550 -24.80 -7.78 32.95
CA LEU A 550 -24.15 -7.34 31.71
C LEU A 550 -22.63 -7.60 31.68
N ALA A 551 -21.98 -7.71 32.83
CA ALA A 551 -20.54 -7.99 32.91
C ALA A 551 -20.20 -9.46 32.55
N ASP A 552 -21.20 -10.35 32.56
CA ASP A 552 -21.02 -11.77 32.22
C ASP A 552 -21.07 -12.03 30.70
N PHE A 553 -21.30 -11.01 29.88
CA PHE A 553 -21.36 -11.12 28.41
C PHE A 553 -20.11 -10.55 27.75
N ARG A 554 -19.75 -11.09 26.58
CA ARG A 554 -18.71 -10.50 25.72
C ARG A 554 -19.08 -9.03 25.46
N PRO A 555 -18.16 -8.07 25.72
CA PRO A 555 -18.39 -6.67 25.42
C PRO A 555 -18.68 -6.49 23.92
N ASN A 556 -19.85 -5.95 23.60
CA ASN A 556 -20.23 -5.62 22.23
C ASN A 556 -20.75 -4.17 22.18
N ARG A 557 -20.91 -3.60 20.98
CA ARG A 557 -21.61 -2.33 20.79
C ARG A 557 -22.98 -2.41 21.47
N LEU A 558 -23.39 -1.30 22.08
CA LEU A 558 -24.50 -1.17 23.04
C LEU A 558 -25.86 -1.80 22.63
N GLY A 559 -26.05 -2.22 21.37
CA GLY A 559 -27.30 -2.76 20.85
C GLY A 559 -27.25 -4.17 20.25
N TYR A 560 -26.11 -4.89 20.25
CA TYR A 560 -26.00 -6.20 19.59
C TYR A 560 -26.99 -7.24 20.17
N TYR A 561 -26.87 -7.56 21.46
CA TYR A 561 -27.77 -8.52 22.12
C TYR A 561 -29.22 -8.05 22.18
N MET A 562 -29.43 -6.74 22.34
CA MET A 562 -30.77 -6.15 22.28
C MET A 562 -31.43 -6.38 20.92
N ASN A 563 -30.68 -6.22 19.81
CA ASN A 563 -31.19 -6.49 18.47
C ASN A 563 -31.58 -7.97 18.33
N ALA A 564 -30.73 -8.90 18.78
CA ALA A 564 -31.04 -10.33 18.78
C ALA A 564 -32.32 -10.64 19.59
N ALA A 565 -32.45 -10.13 20.80
CA ALA A 565 -33.63 -10.33 21.65
C ALA A 565 -34.92 -9.75 21.03
N MET A 566 -34.84 -8.55 20.42
CA MET A 566 -35.96 -7.94 19.72
C MET A 566 -36.37 -8.72 18.46
N ARG A 567 -35.42 -9.32 17.76
CA ARG A 567 -35.67 -10.17 16.59
C ARG A 567 -36.28 -11.50 16.99
N ALA A 568 -35.76 -12.14 18.04
CA ALA A 568 -36.33 -13.35 18.62
C ALA A 568 -37.80 -13.15 19.04
N TYR A 569 -38.10 -12.03 19.72
CA TYR A 569 -39.48 -11.69 20.06
C TYR A 569 -40.41 -11.57 18.83
N ARG A 570 -39.92 -11.01 17.72
CA ARG A 570 -40.70 -10.94 16.46
C ARG A 570 -40.86 -12.31 15.81
N LEU A 571 -39.83 -13.14 15.81
CA LEU A 571 -39.86 -14.49 15.26
C LEU A 571 -40.96 -15.32 15.94
N ILE A 572 -41.06 -15.27 17.27
CA ILE A 572 -42.10 -15.97 18.03
C ILE A 572 -43.49 -15.42 17.74
N ASN A 573 -43.65 -14.09 17.77
CA ASN A 573 -44.96 -13.47 17.62
C ASN A 573 -45.50 -13.48 16.18
N SER A 574 -44.64 -13.54 15.16
CA SER A 574 -45.05 -13.70 13.76
C SER A 574 -45.67 -15.09 13.49
N ALA A 575 -45.29 -16.11 14.26
CA ALA A 575 -45.87 -17.45 14.19
C ALA A 575 -47.29 -17.53 14.80
N HIS A 576 -47.57 -16.71 15.81
CA HIS A 576 -48.92 -16.59 16.39
C HIS A 576 -49.92 -15.92 15.44
N ALA A 577 -49.46 -15.05 14.54
CA ALA A 577 -50.32 -14.44 13.52
C ALA A 577 -50.76 -15.45 12.42
N ASN A 578 -49.88 -16.39 12.05
CA ASN A 578 -50.17 -17.40 11.02
C ASN A 578 -50.95 -18.62 11.53
N SER A 579 -50.96 -18.90 12.84
CA SER A 579 -51.76 -19.97 13.44
C SER A 579 -53.22 -19.57 13.66
N ASN A 580 -53.51 -18.29 13.90
CA ASN A 580 -54.88 -17.77 14.05
C ASN A 580 -55.66 -17.60 12.72
N GLN A 581 -55.03 -17.80 11.55
CA GLN A 581 -55.73 -17.79 10.25
C GLN A 581 -56.13 -19.19 9.75
N ARG A 582 -55.79 -20.27 10.47
CA ARG A 582 -56.14 -21.65 10.06
C ARG A 582 -57.25 -22.30 10.89
N THR A 583 -57.91 -21.56 11.78
CA THR A 583 -59.02 -22.08 12.59
C THR A 583 -60.21 -21.12 12.60
N THR A 584 -60.85 -20.93 11.46
CA THR A 584 -62.30 -20.72 11.39
C THR A 584 -62.81 -21.46 10.14
N PRO A 585 -63.81 -22.34 10.27
CA PRO A 585 -64.28 -23.21 9.20
C PRO A 585 -64.93 -22.46 8.03
#